data_AF-W2WUS7-F1
#
_entry.id   AF-W2WUS7-F1
#
_cell.length_a   1.000
_cell.length_b   1.000
_cell.length_c   1.000
_cell.angle_alpha   90.00
_cell.angle_beta   90.00
_cell.angle_gamma   90.00
#
_symmetry.space_group_name_H-M   'P 1'
#
loop_
_entity.id
_entity.type
_entity.pdbx_description
1 polymer ?
#
loop_
_entity_poly.entity_id
_entity_poly.type
_entity_poly.pdbx_seq_one_letter_code
_entity_poly.pdbx_strand_id
1 'polypeptide(L)'
;MKSGISKEFMEIVHDGVMSPNGLSSALTCIRRRRQTRYYKLYTLFADRIRRIRNGNTEYVAPTPPSCSQYCSDNSPPTSNSLTAQWLESTSIYSSLCEVLMQHLKVRRALRIDHSVKFCKKVEELDG
;
A
#
# COMPACT_ATOMS: atom_id res chain seq x y z
N MET A 1 5.58 11.44 10.12
CA MET A 1 6.10 11.85 8.79
C MET A 1 4.97 11.94 7.77
N LYS A 2 4.97 12.94 6.87
CA LYS A 2 4.04 13.00 5.72
C LYS A 2 4.74 12.41 4.49
N SER A 3 4.71 11.10 4.35
CA SER A 3 5.29 10.38 3.20
C SER A 3 4.49 10.52 1.90
N GLY A 4 3.37 11.26 1.92
CA GLY A 4 2.41 11.34 0.81
C GLY A 4 1.60 10.05 0.59
N ILE A 5 1.85 9.00 1.38
CA ILE A 5 1.15 7.72 1.30
C ILE A 5 -0.02 7.73 2.29
N SER A 6 -1.22 7.37 1.82
CA SER A 6 -2.40 7.30 2.67
C SER A 6 -2.30 6.15 3.68
N LYS A 7 -2.98 6.31 4.82
CA LYS A 7 -3.08 5.26 5.86
C LYS A 7 -3.67 3.97 5.28
N GLU A 8 -4.75 4.08 4.51
CA GLU A 8 -5.42 2.95 3.83
C GLU A 8 -4.46 2.20 2.90
N PHE A 9 -3.56 2.93 2.22
CA PHE A 9 -2.56 2.29 1.38
C PHE A 9 -1.51 1.56 2.24
N MET A 10 -1.09 2.15 3.37
CA MET A 10 -0.18 1.49 4.30
C MET A 10 -0.78 0.25 4.96
N GLU A 11 -2.09 0.18 5.14
CA GLU A 11 -2.78 -1.05 5.61
C GLU A 11 -2.62 -2.18 4.58
N ILE A 12 -2.81 -1.90 3.30
CA ILE A 12 -2.56 -2.88 2.22
C ILE A 12 -1.08 -3.33 2.20
N VAL A 13 -0.15 -2.40 2.43
CA VAL A 13 1.28 -2.69 2.52
C VAL A 13 1.58 -3.58 3.73
N HIS A 14 1.01 -3.27 4.89
CA HIS A 14 1.15 -4.05 6.11
C HIS A 14 0.65 -5.49 5.91
N ASP A 15 -0.55 -5.67 5.35
CA ASP A 15 -1.12 -6.99 5.07
C ASP A 15 -0.27 -7.76 4.06
N GLY A 16 0.29 -7.06 3.06
CA GLY A 16 1.22 -7.62 2.10
C GLY A 16 2.50 -8.14 2.78
N VAL A 17 3.15 -7.33 3.61
CA VAL A 17 4.36 -7.73 4.36
C VAL A 17 4.10 -8.94 5.26
N MET A 18 2.92 -9.00 5.88
CA MET A 18 2.52 -10.10 6.78
C MET A 18 2.03 -11.36 6.05
N SER A 19 1.80 -11.29 4.73
CA SER A 19 1.30 -12.41 3.95
C SER A 19 2.41 -13.39 3.57
N PRO A 20 2.12 -14.70 3.40
CA PRO A 20 3.10 -15.69 2.95
C PRO A 20 3.78 -15.35 1.61
N ASN A 21 3.09 -14.60 0.75
CA ASN A 21 3.60 -14.17 -0.56
C ASN A 21 4.30 -12.80 -0.52
N GLY A 22 4.45 -12.23 0.69
CA GLY A 22 5.00 -10.90 0.91
C GLY A 22 4.30 -9.80 0.11
N LEU A 23 5.04 -8.72 -0.17
CA LEU A 23 4.53 -7.57 -0.92
C LEU A 23 4.20 -7.87 -2.39
N SER A 24 4.62 -9.01 -2.94
CA SER A 24 4.42 -9.33 -4.35
C SER A 24 2.93 -9.42 -4.74
N SER A 25 2.13 -10.09 -3.89
CA SER A 25 0.68 -10.21 -4.09
C SER A 25 -0.01 -8.86 -3.98
N ALA A 26 0.33 -8.07 -2.95
CA ALA A 26 -0.20 -6.72 -2.74
C ALA A 26 0.12 -5.79 -3.92
N LEU A 27 1.36 -5.78 -4.40
CA LEU A 27 1.78 -5.00 -5.56
C LEU A 27 1.05 -5.41 -6.84
N THR A 28 0.84 -6.71 -7.05
CA THR A 28 0.07 -7.22 -8.18
C THR A 28 -1.39 -6.77 -8.11
N CYS A 29 -2.02 -6.84 -6.94
CA CYS A 29 -3.37 -6.31 -6.73
C CYS A 29 -3.45 -4.80 -6.99
N ILE A 30 -2.45 -4.02 -6.54
CA ILE A 30 -2.39 -2.58 -6.77
C ILE A 30 -2.29 -2.27 -8.27
N ARG A 31 -1.38 -2.94 -8.99
CA ARG A 31 -1.23 -2.79 -10.45
C ARG A 31 -2.55 -3.08 -11.17
N ARG A 32 -3.20 -4.19 -10.81
CA ARG A 32 -4.52 -4.56 -11.35
C ARG A 32 -5.58 -3.49 -11.09
N ARG A 33 -5.67 -2.97 -9.86
CA ARG A 33 -6.62 -1.89 -9.51
C ARG A 33 -6.37 -0.62 -10.33
N ARG A 34 -5.11 -0.26 -10.57
CA ARG A 34 -4.75 0.91 -11.40
C ARG A 34 -5.13 0.71 -12.86
N GLN A 35 -4.90 -0.48 -13.41
CA GLN A 35 -5.37 -0.85 -14.75
C GLN A 35 -6.90 -0.81 -14.85
N THR A 36 -7.63 -1.37 -13.88
CA THR A 36 -9.10 -1.29 -13.86
C THR A 36 -9.58 0.17 -13.81
N ARG A 37 -8.92 1.03 -13.02
CA ARG A 37 -9.23 2.46 -12.97
C ARG A 37 -9.03 3.15 -14.32
N TYR A 38 -7.95 2.83 -15.03
CA TYR A 38 -7.71 3.34 -16.39
C TYR A 38 -8.89 3.07 -17.31
N TYR A 39 -9.34 1.81 -17.42
CA TYR A 39 -10.43 1.47 -18.33
C TYR A 39 -11.75 2.16 -17.94
N LYS A 40 -12.03 2.31 -16.64
CA LYS A 40 -13.19 3.09 -16.19
C LYS A 40 -13.12 4.56 -16.65
N LEU A 41 -11.96 5.20 -16.48
CA LEU A 41 -11.75 6.58 -16.93
C LEU A 41 -11.83 6.70 -18.45
N TYR A 42 -11.27 5.73 -19.17
CA TYR A 42 -11.32 5.68 -20.63
C TYR A 42 -12.77 5.57 -21.14
N THR A 43 -13.61 4.76 -20.50
CA THR A 43 -15.04 4.67 -20.84
C THR A 43 -15.75 6.00 -20.64
N LEU A 44 -15.50 6.71 -19.53
CA LEU A 44 -16.08 8.03 -19.26
C LEU A 44 -15.61 9.07 -20.28
N PHE A 45 -14.31 9.05 -20.63
CA PHE A 45 -13.75 9.90 -21.66
C PHE A 45 -14.43 9.65 -23.01
N ALA A 46 -14.52 8.39 -23.45
CA ALA A 46 -15.15 8.02 -24.71
C ALA A 46 -16.62 8.45 -24.78
N ASP A 47 -17.39 8.24 -23.71
CA ASP A 47 -18.77 8.69 -23.63
C ASP A 47 -18.88 10.22 -23.72
N ARG A 48 -18.00 10.95 -23.04
CA ARG A 48 -17.96 12.41 -23.11
C ARG A 48 -17.64 12.91 -24.51
N ILE A 49 -16.64 12.32 -25.19
CA ILE A 49 -16.29 12.69 -26.57
C ILE A 49 -17.46 12.43 -27.50
N ARG A 50 -18.13 11.28 -27.36
CA ARG A 50 -19.33 10.96 -28.16
C ARG A 50 -20.42 12.02 -28.01
N ARG A 51 -20.74 12.43 -26.78
CA ARG A 51 -21.76 13.47 -26.53
C ARG A 51 -21.38 14.83 -27.14
N ILE A 52 -20.11 15.21 -27.07
CA ILE A 52 -19.63 16.46 -27.69
C ILE A 52 -19.79 16.39 -29.22
N ARG A 53 -19.39 15.27 -29.83
CA ARG A 53 -19.50 15.07 -31.28
C ARG A 53 -20.93 15.09 -31.80
N ASN A 54 -21.90 14.66 -30.99
CA ASN A 54 -23.32 14.78 -31.34
C ASN A 54 -23.79 16.24 -31.48
N GLY A 55 -23.14 17.19 -30.79
CA GLY A 55 -23.43 18.63 -30.90
C GLY A 55 -22.47 19.39 -31.82
N ASN A 56 -21.30 18.82 -32.12
CA ASN A 56 -20.28 19.39 -33.00
C ASN A 56 -19.50 18.27 -33.70
N THR A 57 -19.88 17.94 -34.94
CA THR A 57 -19.27 16.85 -35.72
C THR A 57 -17.79 17.08 -36.02
N GLU A 58 -17.36 18.34 -36.10
CA GLU A 58 -15.98 18.74 -36.37
C GLU A 58 -15.08 18.64 -35.12
N TYR A 59 -15.62 18.23 -33.97
CA TYR A 59 -14.83 18.13 -32.74
C TYR A 59 -13.77 17.01 -32.82
N VAL A 60 -12.51 17.43 -32.73
CA VAL A 60 -11.34 16.57 -32.63
C VAL A 60 -10.92 16.44 -31.17
N ALA A 61 -11.00 15.23 -30.63
CA ALA A 61 -10.57 14.95 -29.26
C ALA A 61 -9.05 14.74 -29.19
N PRO A 62 -8.40 15.09 -28.07
CA PRO A 62 -7.01 14.70 -27.84
C PRO A 62 -6.90 13.18 -27.72
N THR A 63 -5.77 12.62 -28.15
CA THR A 63 -5.48 11.20 -27.98
C THR A 63 -5.23 10.90 -26.50
N PRO A 64 -6.02 10.03 -25.86
CA PRO A 64 -5.77 9.65 -24.47
C PRO A 64 -4.46 8.84 -24.35
N PRO A 65 -3.79 8.88 -23.19
CA PRO A 65 -2.62 8.02 -22.95
C PRO A 65 -3.03 6.55 -23.08
N SER A 66 -2.09 5.70 -23.52
CA SER A 66 -2.32 4.26 -23.54
C SER A 66 -2.42 3.70 -22.11
N CYS A 67 -2.98 2.49 -21.97
CA CYS A 67 -3.02 1.80 -20.69
C CYS A 67 -1.61 1.59 -20.12
N SER A 68 -0.62 1.29 -20.97
CA SER A 68 0.77 1.10 -20.54
C SER A 68 1.38 2.40 -20.03
N GLN A 69 1.16 3.53 -20.73
CA GLN A 69 1.64 4.83 -20.32
C GLN A 69 1.04 5.22 -18.96
N TYR A 70 -0.29 5.13 -18.84
CA TYR A 70 -0.98 5.40 -17.58
C TYR A 70 -0.47 4.53 -16.43
N CYS A 71 -0.27 3.23 -16.66
CA CYS A 71 0.23 2.31 -15.65
C CYS A 71 1.70 2.59 -15.26
N SER A 72 2.51 3.09 -16.19
CA SER A 72 3.89 3.53 -15.93
C SER A 72 3.92 4.78 -15.06
N ASP A 73 3.18 5.81 -15.46
CA ASP A 73 3.08 7.09 -14.75
C ASP A 73 2.46 6.91 -13.35
N ASN A 74 1.57 5.92 -13.24
CA ASN A 74 0.96 5.50 -11.99
C ASN A 74 1.51 4.13 -11.58
N SER A 75 2.84 3.95 -11.57
CA SER A 75 3.45 2.72 -11.03
C SER A 75 3.48 2.75 -9.50
N PRO A 76 3.21 1.63 -8.79
CA PRO A 76 3.31 1.62 -7.34
C PRO A 76 4.77 1.84 -6.91
N PRO A 77 5.01 2.40 -5.72
CA PRO A 77 6.36 2.46 -5.17
C PRO A 77 6.98 1.05 -5.14
N THR A 78 8.31 1.01 -5.26
CA THR A 78 9.03 -0.26 -5.29
C THR A 78 8.86 -1.03 -3.98
N SER A 79 9.03 -2.35 -4.01
CA SER A 79 8.99 -3.17 -2.78
C SER A 79 9.95 -2.63 -1.73
N ASN A 80 11.16 -2.21 -2.11
CA ASN A 80 12.16 -1.67 -1.18
C ASN A 80 11.69 -0.37 -0.53
N SER A 81 11.13 0.56 -1.32
CA SER A 81 10.57 1.81 -0.80
C SER A 81 9.41 1.55 0.17
N LEU A 82 8.51 0.61 -0.17
CA LEU A 82 7.38 0.24 0.68
C LEU A 82 7.83 -0.46 1.97
N THR A 83 8.83 -1.35 1.90
CA THR A 83 9.39 -1.99 3.09
C THR A 83 10.06 -0.96 4.00
N ALA A 84 10.88 -0.06 3.46
CA ALA A 84 11.54 0.99 4.25
C ALA A 84 10.52 1.86 4.96
N GLN A 85 9.47 2.28 4.25
CA GLN A 85 8.43 3.10 4.84
C GLN A 85 7.54 2.33 5.83
N TRP A 86 7.32 1.03 5.58
CA TRP A 86 6.63 0.16 6.53
C TRP A 86 7.43 0.05 7.83
N LEU A 87 8.73 -0.21 7.78
CA LEU A 87 9.63 -0.25 8.94
C LEU A 87 9.61 1.06 9.72
N GLU A 88 9.65 2.20 9.03
CA GLU A 88 9.54 3.51 9.67
C GLU A 88 8.19 3.67 10.38
N SER A 89 7.10 3.29 9.71
CA SER A 89 5.73 3.39 10.25
C SER A 89 5.48 2.44 11.43
N THR A 90 6.17 1.29 11.46
CA THR A 90 6.06 0.28 12.51
C THR A 90 7.10 0.42 13.61
N SER A 91 8.05 1.35 13.49
CA SER A 91 9.10 1.61 14.48
C SER A 91 8.55 1.88 15.89
N ILE A 92 7.36 2.49 15.99
CA ILE A 92 6.67 2.74 17.26
C ILE A 92 6.40 1.44 18.04
N TYR A 93 6.18 0.32 17.35
CA TYR A 93 5.96 -0.97 17.99
C TYR A 93 7.24 -1.50 18.65
N SER A 94 8.43 -1.16 18.15
CA SER A 94 9.68 -1.53 18.82
C SER A 94 9.77 -0.89 20.20
N SER A 95 9.55 0.42 20.30
CA SER A 95 9.58 1.13 21.58
C SER A 95 8.49 0.64 22.53
N LEU A 96 7.28 0.38 22.01
CA LEU A 96 6.19 -0.20 22.81
C LEU A 96 6.56 -1.59 23.35
N CYS A 97 7.17 -2.44 22.53
CA CYS A 97 7.63 -3.76 22.96
C CYS A 97 8.72 -3.66 24.02
N GLU A 98 9.63 -2.69 23.92
CA GLU A 98 10.65 -2.45 24.96
C GLU A 98 10.03 -2.07 26.31
N VAL A 99 9.05 -1.17 26.31
CA VAL A 99 8.30 -0.81 27.53
C VAL A 99 7.57 -2.02 28.10
N LEU A 100 6.86 -2.78 27.25
CA LEU A 100 6.17 -4.00 27.70
C LEU A 100 7.13 -5.02 28.29
N MET A 101 8.34 -5.17 27.74
CA MET A 101 9.36 -6.07 28.27
C MET A 101 9.90 -5.64 29.64
N GLN A 102 9.90 -4.35 29.96
CA GLN A 102 10.31 -3.86 31.28
C GLN A 102 9.28 -4.19 32.37
N HIS A 103 8.00 -4.26 32.00
CA HIS A 103 6.90 -4.44 32.95
C HIS A 103 6.31 -5.85 32.96
N LEU A 104 6.71 -6.74 32.04
CA LEU A 104 6.18 -8.09 31.91
C LEU A 104 7.29 -9.15 31.92
N LYS A 105 6.99 -10.32 32.51
CA LYS A 105 7.91 -11.46 32.55
C LYS A 105 7.97 -12.15 31.18
N VAL A 106 8.88 -11.72 30.31
CA VAL A 106 8.97 -12.22 28.93
C VAL A 106 9.72 -13.54 28.86
N ARG A 107 9.02 -14.63 28.51
CA ARG A 107 9.65 -15.96 28.29
C ARG A 107 10.38 -16.09 26.96
N ARG A 108 9.93 -15.41 25.90
CA ARG A 108 10.56 -15.46 24.56
C ARG A 108 10.26 -14.19 23.76
N ALA A 109 11.29 -13.61 23.15
CA ALA A 109 11.16 -12.49 22.20
C ALA A 109 11.38 -13.02 20.78
N LEU A 110 10.42 -12.77 19.88
CA LEU A 110 10.55 -13.05 18.45
C LEU A 110 11.07 -11.79 17.75
N ARG A 111 12.10 -11.95 16.92
CA ARG A 111 12.61 -10.89 16.06
C ARG A 111 12.12 -11.16 14.64
N ILE A 112 11.26 -10.30 14.11
CA ILE A 112 10.65 -10.48 12.77
C ILE A 112 11.62 -10.04 11.67
N ASP A 113 12.52 -9.12 12.00
CA ASP A 113 13.75 -8.83 11.28
C ASP A 113 14.85 -8.54 12.32
N HIS A 114 16.08 -8.26 11.91
CA HIS A 114 17.15 -7.88 12.83
C HIS A 114 16.88 -6.56 13.59
N SER A 115 15.74 -5.89 13.39
CA SER A 115 15.41 -4.53 13.84
C SER A 115 14.18 -4.41 14.77
N VAL A 116 13.26 -5.38 14.83
CA VAL A 116 12.01 -5.25 15.62
C VAL A 116 11.71 -6.50 16.45
N LYS A 117 11.54 -6.31 17.77
CA LYS A 117 11.17 -7.36 18.74
C LYS A 117 9.66 -7.33 19.00
N PHE A 118 8.97 -8.46 18.85
CA PHE A 118 7.62 -8.67 19.36
C PHE A 118 7.64 -9.76 20.45
N CYS A 119 6.97 -9.50 21.57
CA CYS A 119 6.82 -10.46 22.67
C CYS A 119 5.48 -11.18 22.55
N LYS A 120 5.45 -12.51 22.75
CA LYS A 120 4.21 -13.29 22.72
C LYS A 120 3.93 -13.93 24.09
N LYS A 121 2.70 -13.70 24.55
CA LYS A 121 1.98 -14.20 25.74
C LYS A 121 2.28 -13.47 27.06
N VAL A 122 1.22 -12.84 27.58
CA VAL A 122 1.11 -12.24 28.91
C VAL A 122 0.41 -13.26 29.79
N GLU A 123 1.07 -13.72 30.85
CA GLU A 123 0.39 -14.23 32.05
C GLU A 123 0.44 -13.08 33.06
N GLU A 124 -0.70 -12.74 33.67
CA GLU A 124 -0.78 -11.71 34.72
C GLU A 124 0.22 -12.02 35.84
N LEU A 125 0.89 -10.98 36.33
CA LEU A 125 1.64 -11.06 37.57
C LEU A 125 0.61 -11.07 38.70
N ASP A 126 0.32 -12.25 39.26
CA ASP A 126 -0.24 -12.35 40.60
C ASP A 126 0.81 -11.85 41.60
N GLY A 127 0.45 -10.81 42.36
CA GLY A 127 0.98 -10.48 43.70
C GLY A 127 2.42 -10.00 43.81
#